data_AF-A0A401Q5Z1-F1
#
_entry.id   AF-A0A401Q5Z1-F1
#
_cell.length_a   1.000
_cell.length_b   1.000
_cell.length_c   1.000
_cell.angle_alpha   90.00
_cell.angle_beta   90.00
_cell.angle_gamma   90.00
#
_symmetry.space_group_name_H-M   'P 1'
#
loop_
_entity.id
_entity.type
_entity.pdbx_description
1 polymer ?
#
loop_
_entity_poly.entity_id
_entity_poly.type
_entity_poly.pdbx_seq_one_letter_code
_entity_poly.pdbx_strand_id
1 'polypeptide(L)' 'CFLLTNTKLSWEQSKDLCLSKQGYLAIANHDQVQNFLFEQAKEMAYWIGMTDSLTEGNWIWMDGSKVKDGIT' A
#
# COMPACT_ATOMS: atom_id res chain seq x y z
N CYS A 1 13.07 0.88 1.23
CA CYS A 1 13.19 1.14 -0.21
C CYS A 1 11.83 0.95 -0.86
N PHE A 2 11.52 1.70 -1.93
CA PHE A 2 10.26 1.57 -2.68
C PHE A 2 10.56 1.22 -4.14
N LEU A 3 9.72 0.36 -4.71
CA LEU A 3 9.69 0.07 -6.14
C LEU A 3 8.31 0.48 -6.66
N LEU A 4 8.28 1.44 -7.58
CA LEU A 4 7.06 1.87 -8.25
C LEU A 4 6.97 1.18 -9.63
N THR A 5 5.79 0.66 -9.95
CA THR A 5 5.52 0.00 -11.23
C THR A 5 4.31 0.63 -11.90
N ASN A 6 4.41 0.88 -13.20
CA ASN A 6 3.32 1.43 -14.01
C ASN A 6 2.44 0.33 -14.62
N THR A 7 2.71 -0.95 -14.31
CA THR A 7 1.86 -2.06 -14.71
C THR A 7 0.56 -2.04 -13.91
N LYS A 8 -0.57 -1.92 -14.60
CA LYS A 8 -1.90 -1.95 -13.98
C LYS A 8 -2.29 -3.39 -13.67
N LEU A 9 -2.46 -3.69 -12.39
CA LEU A 9 -2.82 -4.99 -11.85
C LEU A 9 -3.95 -4.84 -10.83
N SER A 10 -4.65 -5.92 -10.51
CA SER A 10 -5.52 -5.93 -9.32
C SER A 10 -4.68 -5.76 -8.04
N TRP A 11 -5.33 -5.45 -6.92
CA TRP A 11 -4.63 -5.37 -5.63
C TRP A 11 -3.93 -6.69 -5.29
N GLU A 12 -4.61 -7.82 -5.49
CA GLU A 12 -4.06 -9.15 -5.22
C GLU A 12 -2.86 -9.49 -6.13
N GLN A 13 -2.97 -9.20 -7.44
CA GLN A 13 -1.85 -9.39 -8.37
C GLN A 13 -0.65 -8.49 -8.03
N SER A 14 -0.92 -7.27 -7.56
CA SER A 14 0.13 -6.33 -7.14
C SER A 14 0.84 -6.82 -5.87
N LYS A 15 0.08 -7.38 -4.91
CA LYS A 15 0.60 -8.03 -3.71
C LYS A 15 1.54 -9.18 -4.09
N ASP A 16 1.10 -10.07 -4.97
CA ASP A 16 1.89 -11.22 -5.40
C ASP A 16 3.16 -10.80 -6.14
N LEU A 17 3.08 -9.76 -6.98
CA LEU A 17 4.25 -9.19 -7.64
C LEU A 17 5.28 -8.65 -6.64
N CYS A 18 4.84 -7.92 -5.61
CA CYS A 18 5.72 -7.42 -4.55
C CYS A 18 6.37 -8.57 -3.77
N LEU A 19 5.59 -9.58 -3.39
CA LEU A 19 6.09 -10.78 -2.70
C LEU A 19 7.13 -11.53 -3.54
N SER A 20 6.92 -11.63 -4.86
CA SER A 20 7.88 -12.26 -5.80
C SER A 20 9.24 -11.55 -5.84
N LYS A 21 9.27 -10.27 -5.44
CA LYS A 21 10.45 -9.41 -5.34
C LYS A 21 10.97 -9.28 -3.91
N GLN A 22 10.58 -10.21 -3.02
CA GLN A 22 10.96 -10.24 -1.61
C GLN A 22 10.58 -8.95 -0.87
N GLY A 23 9.46 -8.32 -1.26
CA GLY A 23 8.91 -7.12 -0.64
C GLY A 23 7.40 -7.23 -0.41
N TYR A 24 6.82 -6.14 0.06
CA TYR A 24 5.38 -6.00 0.30
C TYR A 24 4.85 -4.79 -0.44
N LEU A 25 3.53 -4.74 -0.67
CA LEU A 25 2.89 -3.48 -1.01
C LEU A 25 3.21 -2.42 0.06
N ALA A 26 3.37 -1.18 -0.37
CA ALA A 26 3.87 -0.11 0.48
C ALA A 26 2.99 0.11 1.72
N ILE A 27 3.63 0.24 2.88
CA ILE A 27 2.99 0.55 4.17
C ILE A 27 3.21 2.04 4.44
N ALA A 28 2.12 2.82 4.46
CA ALA A 28 2.17 4.26 4.66
C ALA A 28 1.75 4.63 6.10
N ASN A 29 2.48 4.10 7.10
CA ASN A 29 2.17 4.30 8.52
C ASN A 29 2.93 5.49 9.17
N HIS A 30 3.69 6.23 8.37
CA HIS A 30 4.44 7.43 8.74
C HIS A 30 4.20 8.55 7.72
N ASP A 31 4.04 9.79 8.21
CA ASP A 31 3.75 10.98 7.39
C ASP A 31 4.77 11.18 6.27
N GLN A 32 6.06 10.90 6.54
CA GLN A 32 7.12 11.00 5.52
C GLN A 32 6.88 10.04 4.36
N VAL A 33 6.45 8.81 4.64
CA VAL A 33 6.15 7.81 3.61
C VAL A 33 4.86 8.18 2.88
N GLN A 34 3.83 8.61 3.60
CA GLN A 34 2.57 9.06 3.00
C GLN A 34 2.79 10.23 2.05
N ASN A 35 3.54 11.26 2.47
CA ASN A 35 3.88 12.40 1.62
C ASN A 35 4.70 11.98 0.40
N PHE A 36 5.69 11.12 0.58
CA PHE A 36 6.48 10.59 -0.54
C PHE A 36 5.60 9.87 -1.57
N LEU A 37 4.73 8.95 -1.13
CA LEU A 37 3.85 8.20 -2.02
C LEU A 37 2.79 9.08 -2.68
N PHE A 38 2.26 10.08 -1.96
CA PHE A 38 1.31 11.05 -2.51
C PHE A 38 1.95 11.88 -3.63
N GLU A 39 3.20 12.32 -3.44
CA GLU A 39 3.96 13.03 -4.46
C GLU A 39 4.22 12.17 -5.70
N GLN A 40 4.48 10.87 -5.53
CA GLN A 40 4.62 9.95 -6.67
C GLN A 40 3.29 9.65 -7.37
N ALA A 41 2.17 9.69 -6.63
CA ALA A 41 0.84 9.36 -7.14
C ALA A 41 0.16 10.50 -7.92
N LYS A 42 0.85 11.62 -8.19
CA LYS A 42 0.29 12.79 -8.90
C LYS A 42 -0.24 12.47 -10.30
N GLU A 43 0.47 11.59 -11.03
CA GLU A 43 0.16 11.26 -12.43
C GLU A 43 -0.54 9.90 -12.57
N MET A 44 -0.47 9.04 -11.55
CA MET A 44 -1.02 7.68 -11.59
C MET A 44 -1.39 7.19 -10.19
N ALA A 45 -2.50 6.46 -10.09
CA ALA A 45 -2.88 5.77 -8.86
C ALA A 45 -2.09 4.47 -8.69
N TYR A 46 -1.61 4.23 -7.46
CA TYR A 46 -0.85 3.02 -7.10
C TYR A 46 -1.59 2.25 -6.00
N TRP A 47 -1.54 0.92 -6.06
CA TRP A 47 -1.96 0.09 -4.94
C TRP A 47 -0.96 0.18 -3.78
N ILE A 48 -1.48 0.23 -2.56
CA ILE A 48 -0.71 0.19 -1.31
C ILE A 48 -1.19 -0.98 -0.44
N GLY A 49 -0.44 -1.29 0.62
CA GLY A 49 -0.62 -2.48 1.44
C GLY A 49 -1.74 -2.40 2.47
N MET A 50 -2.75 -1.54 2.27
CA MET A 50 -3.90 -1.45 3.16
C MET A 50 -4.95 -2.49 2.73
N THR A 51 -5.51 -3.24 3.67
CA THR A 51 -6.54 -4.26 3.40
C THR A 51 -7.46 -4.45 4.61
N ASP A 52 -8.72 -4.78 4.35
CA ASP A 52 -9.72 -5.20 5.34
C ASP A 52 -10.19 -6.64 5.11
N SER A 53 -9.44 -7.41 4.30
CA SER A 53 -9.76 -8.81 3.94
C SER A 53 -9.96 -9.76 5.12
N LEU A 54 -9.42 -9.45 6.31
CA LEU A 54 -9.67 -10.22 7.52
C LEU A 54 -11.02 -9.91 8.16
N THR A 55 -11.46 -8.65 8.13
CA THR A 55 -12.72 -8.20 8.70
C THR A 55 -13.12 -6.90 8.01
N GLU A 56 -14.18 -6.98 7.19
CA GLU A 56 -14.72 -5.83 6.45
C GLU A 56 -14.88 -4.61 7.35
N GLY A 57 -14.39 -3.45 6.90
CA GLY A 57 -14.41 -2.20 7.65
C GLY A 57 -13.30 -2.04 8.70
N ASN A 58 -12.52 -3.08 9.00
CA ASN A 58 -11.33 -3.00 9.85
C ASN A 58 -10.06 -3.05 9.00
N TRP A 59 -9.61 -1.88 8.56
CA TRP A 59 -8.40 -1.75 7.76
C TRP A 59 -7.13 -2.00 8.57
N ILE A 60 -6.26 -2.84 8.02
CA ILE A 60 -4.92 -3.13 8.54
C ILE A 60 -3.89 -3.00 7.42
N TRP A 61 -2.64 -2.84 7.81
CA TRP A 61 -1.50 -2.95 6.92
C TRP A 61 -1.07 -4.41 6.76
N MET A 62 -0.38 -4.71 5.66
CA MET A 62 0.17 -6.04 5.38
C MET A 62 1.14 -6.58 6.46
N ASP A 63 1.72 -5.73 7.31
CA ASP A 63 2.55 -6.13 8.46
C ASP A 63 1.73 -6.43 9.73
N GLY A 64 0.40 -6.32 9.66
CA GLY A 64 -0.52 -6.51 10.77
C GLY A 64 -0.74 -5.27 11.64
N SER A 65 -0.08 -4.15 11.35
CA SER A 65 -0.31 -2.90 12.08
C SER A 65 -1.68 -2.30 11.74
N LYS A 66 -2.33 -1.67 12.72
CA LYS A 66 -3.61 -0.99 12.52
C LYS A 66 -3.42 0.30 11.73
N VAL A 67 -4.38 0.60 10.87
CA VAL A 67 -4.48 1.93 10.25
C VAL A 67 -4.88 2.93 11.33
N LYS A 68 -4.21 4.08 11.38
CA LYS A 68 -4.54 5.15 12.33
C LYS A 68 -5.78 5.88 11.84
N ASP A 69 -6.72 6.15 12.74
CA ASP A 69 -7.87 7.00 12.45
C ASP A 69 -7.38 8.40 12.07
N GLY A 70 -7.84 8.93 10.92
CA GLY A 70 -7.46 10.27 10.43
C GLY A 70 -6.60 10.30 9.16
N ILE A 71 -6.49 9.20 8.40
CA ILE A 71 -6.06 9.29 6.99
C ILE A 71 -7.22 9.91 6.20
N THR A 72 -7.25 11.24 6.14
CA THR A 72 -8.15 12.02 5.28
C THR A 72 -7.32 12.90 4.37
#